data_AF-A0AAW0X6D8-F1
#
_entry.id   AF-A0AAW0X6D8-F1
#
_cell.length_a   1.000
_cell.length_b   1.000
_cell.length_c   1.000
_cell.angle_alpha   90.00
_cell.angle_beta   90.00
_cell.angle_gamma   90.00
#
_symmetry.space_group_name_H-M   'P 1'
#
loop_
_entity.id
_entity.type
_entity.pdbx_description
1 polymer ?
#
loop_
_entity_poly.entity_id
_entity_poly.type
_entity_poly.pdbx_seq_one_letter_code
_entity_poly.pdbx_strand_id
1 'polypeptide(L)'
;KTLILGFQKLTRAAVVGYTNAAAVPDEASHPSFLENLKMGKKTKDPTYRLANGEVVAPQIVDAMLRFTRKQPKGTIDVWWLYDDGGLTMLIPYILTTRASWSSCKLRVFCLANKKDDLASEHRRMIELLCKFRIDFSDVVMVPDVTRRPKEESVRDFNNLISSFKVPPEEEDGVKTPEGITESELVALKDKTNRHIRLRELLLEHSRNATFIVMTLPIPAVGTVSAPLYMAWLETLTHQMPPFLLLRGNQSSVLTFYS
;
A
#
# COMPACT_ATOMS: atom_id res chain seq x y z
N LYS A 1 -17.12 11.42 5.76
CA LYS A 1 -18.00 11.33 4.56
C LYS A 1 -17.28 11.81 3.29
N THR A 2 -16.65 12.99 3.30
CA THR A 2 -15.83 13.52 2.18
C THR A 2 -14.64 12.62 1.79
N LEU A 3 -13.91 12.06 2.76
CA LEU A 3 -12.84 11.09 2.52
C LEU A 3 -13.33 9.79 1.84
N ILE A 4 -14.55 9.33 2.16
CA ILE A 4 -15.12 8.11 1.59
C ILE A 4 -15.58 8.35 0.15
N LEU A 5 -16.21 9.50 -0.13
CA LEU A 5 -16.56 9.89 -1.50
C LEU A 5 -15.32 10.15 -2.37
N GLY A 6 -14.28 10.76 -1.80
CA GLY A 6 -12.99 10.93 -2.46
C GLY A 6 -12.32 9.59 -2.78
N PHE A 7 -12.36 8.65 -1.82
CA PHE A 7 -11.87 7.28 -2.03
C PHE A 7 -12.64 6.59 -3.16
N GLN A 8 -13.97 6.70 -3.20
CA GLN A 8 -14.81 6.11 -4.26
C GLN A 8 -14.55 6.72 -5.65
N LYS A 9 -14.34 8.05 -5.74
CA LYS A 9 -14.03 8.72 -7.02
C LYS A 9 -12.62 8.39 -7.51
N LEU A 10 -11.61 8.37 -6.63
CA LEU A 10 -10.24 7.98 -7.00
C LEU A 10 -10.12 6.49 -7.32
N THR A 11 -10.77 5.59 -6.56
CA THR A 11 -10.78 4.16 -6.91
C THR A 11 -11.52 3.90 -8.21
N ARG A 12 -12.63 4.60 -8.52
CA ARG A 12 -13.25 4.50 -9.85
C ARG A 12 -12.32 4.93 -10.97
N ALA A 13 -11.63 6.06 -10.83
CA ALA A 13 -10.69 6.54 -11.86
C ALA A 13 -9.47 5.62 -12.00
N ALA A 14 -8.93 5.11 -10.89
CA ALA A 14 -7.83 4.15 -10.90
C ALA A 14 -8.27 2.82 -11.54
N VAL A 15 -9.41 2.24 -11.13
CA VAL A 15 -9.95 0.98 -11.69
C VAL A 15 -10.21 1.09 -13.21
N VAL A 16 -10.63 2.26 -13.69
CA VAL A 16 -10.77 2.54 -15.14
C VAL A 16 -9.41 2.60 -15.85
N GLY A 17 -8.34 3.04 -15.18
CA GLY A 17 -6.98 3.01 -15.71
C GLY A 17 -6.27 1.64 -15.65
N TYR A 18 -6.77 0.71 -14.83
CA TYR A 18 -6.19 -0.64 -14.66
C TYR A 18 -6.70 -1.70 -15.63
N THR A 19 -7.72 -1.39 -16.45
CA THR A 19 -8.41 -2.40 -17.24
C THR A 19 -8.47 -2.03 -18.73
N ASN A 20 -7.44 -2.43 -19.49
CA ASN A 20 -7.74 -3.08 -20.76
C ASN A 20 -8.13 -4.53 -20.43
N ALA A 21 -9.41 -4.70 -20.08
CA ALA A 21 -10.19 -5.92 -19.84
C ALA A 21 -10.92 -5.91 -18.47
N ALA A 22 -12.24 -5.69 -18.55
CA ALA A 22 -13.29 -5.95 -17.57
C ALA A 22 -13.14 -5.30 -16.18
N ALA A 23 -13.96 -4.27 -15.94
CA ALA A 23 -14.24 -3.75 -14.61
C ALA A 23 -14.63 -4.88 -13.64
N VAL A 24 -14.03 -4.90 -12.45
CA VAL A 24 -14.43 -5.78 -11.35
C VAL A 24 -15.90 -5.45 -11.00
N PRO A 25 -16.83 -6.41 -10.99
CA PRO A 25 -18.24 -6.16 -10.67
C PRO A 25 -18.39 -5.61 -9.24
N ASP A 26 -19.26 -4.63 -9.02
CA ASP A 26 -19.51 -4.01 -7.69
C ASP A 26 -19.87 -5.04 -6.60
N GLU A 27 -20.49 -6.17 -6.98
CA GLU A 27 -20.84 -7.30 -6.10
C GLU A 27 -19.63 -8.07 -5.55
N ALA A 28 -18.45 -7.96 -6.17
CA ALA A 28 -17.22 -8.66 -5.75
C ALA A 28 -16.67 -8.18 -4.39
N SER A 29 -17.16 -7.04 -3.90
CA SER A 29 -16.78 -6.49 -2.60
C SER A 29 -17.54 -7.11 -1.42
N HIS A 30 -18.60 -7.90 -1.67
CA HIS A 30 -19.45 -8.50 -0.64
C HIS A 30 -19.00 -9.94 -0.26
N PRO A 31 -19.00 -10.32 1.03
CA PRO A 31 -18.58 -11.66 1.48
C PRO A 31 -19.36 -12.83 0.86
N SER A 32 -20.61 -12.60 0.47
CA SER A 32 -21.50 -13.58 -0.17
C SER A 32 -21.14 -13.89 -1.63
N PHE A 33 -20.25 -13.12 -2.26
CA PHE A 33 -19.81 -13.34 -3.63
C PHE A 33 -19.14 -14.72 -3.82
N LEU A 34 -18.31 -15.12 -2.85
CA LEU A 34 -17.62 -16.42 -2.90
C LEU A 34 -18.56 -17.60 -2.69
N GLU A 35 -19.65 -17.42 -1.93
CA GLU A 35 -20.68 -18.45 -1.70
C GLU A 35 -21.53 -18.68 -2.96
N ASN A 36 -21.71 -17.65 -3.78
CA ASN A 36 -22.52 -17.69 -5.00
C ASN A 36 -21.75 -18.15 -6.24
N LEU A 37 -20.43 -18.36 -6.14
CA LEU A 37 -19.58 -18.74 -7.25
C LEU A 37 -19.73 -20.24 -7.57
N LYS A 38 -20.44 -20.57 -8.65
CA LYS A 38 -20.61 -21.97 -9.10
C LYS A 38 -19.53 -22.36 -10.10
N MET A 39 -18.82 -23.46 -9.83
CA MET A 39 -17.81 -24.00 -10.73
C MET A 39 -18.49 -24.73 -11.91
N GLY A 40 -18.22 -24.31 -13.15
CA GLY A 40 -18.59 -25.07 -14.34
C GLY A 40 -17.87 -26.44 -14.39
N LYS A 41 -18.45 -27.42 -15.10
CA LYS A 41 -17.88 -28.78 -15.26
C LYS A 41 -16.39 -28.74 -15.64
N LYS A 42 -15.59 -29.64 -15.04
CA LYS A 42 -14.14 -29.84 -15.25
C LYS A 42 -13.78 -29.80 -16.75
N THR A 43 -13.35 -28.65 -17.21
CA THR A 43 -12.78 -28.39 -18.53
C THR A 43 -11.46 -27.64 -18.33
N LYS A 44 -10.58 -27.63 -19.35
CA LYS A 44 -9.22 -27.07 -19.25
C LYS A 44 -9.19 -25.59 -18.84
N ASP A 45 -10.30 -24.86 -19.04
CA ASP A 45 -10.49 -23.48 -18.60
C ASP A 45 -11.71 -23.37 -17.68
N PRO A 46 -11.54 -23.24 -16.35
CA PRO A 46 -12.65 -23.13 -15.42
C PRO A 46 -13.42 -21.82 -15.65
N THR A 47 -14.66 -21.94 -16.14
CA THR A 47 -15.56 -20.78 -16.28
C THR A 47 -16.31 -20.60 -14.96
N TYR A 48 -16.10 -19.46 -14.30
CA TYR A 48 -16.83 -19.09 -13.09
C TYR A 48 -18.05 -18.26 -13.45
N ARG A 49 -19.19 -18.53 -12.80
CA ARG A 49 -20.44 -17.78 -13.03
C ARG A 49 -21.02 -17.27 -11.72
N LEU A 50 -21.55 -16.05 -11.77
CA LEU A 50 -22.32 -15.44 -10.70
C LEU A 50 -23.76 -15.98 -10.67
N ALA A 51 -24.48 -15.68 -9.59
CA ALA A 51 -25.88 -16.08 -9.42
C ALA A 51 -26.79 -15.53 -10.54
N ASN A 52 -26.45 -14.36 -11.11
CA ASN A 52 -27.12 -13.73 -12.24
C ASN A 52 -26.72 -14.35 -13.62
N GLY A 53 -25.80 -15.31 -13.65
CA GLY A 53 -25.34 -15.99 -14.86
C GLY A 53 -24.14 -15.33 -15.58
N GLU A 54 -23.68 -14.17 -15.12
CA GLU A 54 -22.51 -13.47 -15.68
C GLU A 54 -21.23 -14.29 -15.51
N VAL A 55 -20.40 -14.29 -16.55
CA VAL A 55 -19.14 -15.03 -16.57
C VAL A 55 -18.05 -14.15 -15.96
N VAL A 56 -17.35 -14.69 -14.96
CA VAL A 56 -16.23 -14.04 -14.30
C VAL A 56 -14.92 -14.63 -14.84
N ALA A 57 -14.00 -13.74 -15.21
CA ALA A 57 -12.68 -14.13 -15.67
C ALA A 57 -11.92 -14.89 -14.56
N PRO A 58 -11.24 -16.01 -14.85
CA PRO A 58 -10.51 -16.80 -13.85
C PRO A 58 -9.50 -15.98 -13.04
N GLN A 59 -8.88 -14.98 -13.67
CA GLN A 59 -7.89 -14.10 -13.04
C GLN A 59 -8.49 -13.29 -11.88
N ILE A 60 -9.76 -12.88 -12.00
CA ILE A 60 -10.47 -12.14 -10.94
C ILE A 60 -10.70 -13.07 -9.75
N VAL A 61 -11.18 -14.29 -10.01
CA VAL A 61 -11.42 -15.29 -8.97
C VAL A 61 -10.13 -15.69 -8.27
N ASP A 62 -9.05 -15.88 -9.02
CA ASP A 62 -7.73 -16.17 -8.47
C ASP A 62 -7.16 -15.00 -7.64
N ALA A 63 -7.43 -13.76 -8.03
CA ALA A 63 -7.06 -12.59 -7.23
C ALA A 63 -7.84 -12.55 -5.90
N MET A 64 -9.15 -12.84 -5.92
CA MET A 64 -9.99 -12.85 -4.71
C MET A 64 -9.64 -14.00 -3.76
N LEU A 65 -9.39 -15.19 -4.30
CA LEU A 65 -9.02 -16.38 -3.53
C LEU A 65 -7.52 -16.44 -3.22
N ARG A 66 -6.74 -15.41 -3.57
CA ARG A 66 -5.29 -15.42 -3.38
C ARG A 66 -4.91 -15.78 -1.96
N PHE A 67 -5.51 -15.14 -0.96
CA PHE A 67 -5.16 -15.33 0.45
C PHE A 67 -5.67 -16.64 1.07
N THR A 68 -6.58 -17.36 0.40
CA THR A 68 -7.09 -18.65 0.88
C THR A 68 -6.28 -19.82 0.35
N ARG A 69 -5.49 -19.62 -0.71
CA ARG A 69 -4.64 -20.64 -1.33
C ARG A 69 -3.22 -20.62 -0.77
N LYS A 70 -2.50 -21.73 -0.98
CA LYS A 70 -1.07 -21.81 -0.68
C LYS A 70 -0.31 -20.88 -1.63
N GLN A 71 0.51 -20.00 -1.07
CA GLN A 71 1.35 -19.09 -1.81
C GLN A 71 2.57 -19.82 -2.38
N PRO A 72 3.06 -19.41 -3.56
CA PRO A 72 4.35 -19.85 -4.06
C PRO A 72 5.48 -19.37 -3.15
N LYS A 73 6.68 -19.90 -3.37
CA LYS A 73 7.89 -19.40 -2.71
C LYS A 73 8.11 -17.93 -3.10
N GLY A 74 8.31 -17.07 -2.11
CA GLY A 74 8.48 -15.64 -2.34
C GLY A 74 8.82 -14.89 -1.06
N THR A 75 8.55 -13.58 -1.03
CA THR A 75 8.81 -12.74 0.14
C THR A 75 7.56 -11.98 0.59
N ILE A 76 7.45 -11.81 1.91
CA ILE A 76 6.57 -10.81 2.51
C ILE A 76 7.48 -9.66 2.93
N ASP A 77 7.27 -8.50 2.31
CA ASP A 77 8.10 -7.33 2.54
C ASP A 77 7.36 -6.38 3.48
N VAL A 78 7.99 -6.05 4.61
CA VAL A 78 7.43 -5.16 5.63
C VAL A 78 8.17 -3.83 5.60
N TRP A 79 7.52 -2.78 5.15
CA TRP A 79 8.04 -1.42 5.16
C TRP A 79 7.63 -0.71 6.45
N TRP A 80 8.48 -0.87 7.47
CA TRP A 80 8.27 -0.28 8.78
C TRP A 80 8.86 1.12 8.84
N LEU A 81 8.02 2.13 8.54
CA LEU A 81 8.47 3.50 8.34
C LEU A 81 8.60 4.29 9.65
N TYR A 82 7.81 3.95 10.65
CA TYR A 82 7.82 4.53 11.99
C TYR A 82 7.10 3.59 12.97
N ASP A 83 7.34 3.82 14.26
CA ASP A 83 6.70 3.04 15.32
C ASP A 83 5.19 3.30 15.35
N ASP A 84 4.42 2.21 15.17
CA ASP A 84 2.96 2.20 15.21
C ASP A 84 2.42 1.31 16.36
N GLY A 85 3.27 0.98 17.34
CA GLY A 85 2.94 0.03 18.41
C GLY A 85 3.21 -1.43 18.04
N GLY A 86 3.80 -1.69 16.87
CA GLY A 86 4.22 -3.02 16.41
C GLY A 86 3.17 -3.78 15.61
N LEU A 87 2.01 -3.18 15.33
CA LEU A 87 0.94 -3.82 14.55
C LEU A 87 1.41 -4.13 13.12
N THR A 88 2.15 -3.21 12.49
CA THR A 88 2.72 -3.40 11.15
C THR A 88 3.63 -4.64 11.08
N MET A 89 4.29 -5.02 12.19
CA MET A 89 5.15 -6.21 12.28
C MET A 89 4.37 -7.48 12.65
N LEU A 90 3.36 -7.36 13.52
CA LEU A 90 2.59 -8.50 14.02
C LEU A 90 1.81 -9.21 12.92
N ILE A 91 1.16 -8.47 12.03
CA ILE A 91 0.33 -9.06 10.96
C ILE A 91 1.15 -9.96 10.00
N PRO A 92 2.27 -9.47 9.41
CA PRO A 92 3.18 -10.31 8.62
C PRO A 92 3.71 -11.53 9.37
N TYR A 93 4.09 -11.36 10.65
CA TYR A 93 4.55 -12.48 11.46
C TYR A 93 3.49 -13.57 11.58
N ILE A 94 2.25 -13.21 11.94
CA ILE A 94 1.13 -14.17 12.01
C ILE A 94 0.93 -14.87 10.67
N LEU A 95 1.02 -14.16 9.54
CA LEU A 95 0.91 -14.78 8.22
C LEU A 95 1.97 -15.86 8.02
N THR A 96 3.24 -15.58 8.33
CA THR A 96 4.34 -16.57 8.16
C THR A 96 4.17 -17.84 8.99
N THR A 97 3.42 -17.80 10.10
CA THR A 97 3.10 -19.00 10.90
C THR A 97 2.10 -19.95 10.22
N ARG A 98 1.42 -19.51 9.16
CA ARG A 98 0.35 -20.28 8.50
C ARG A 98 0.90 -21.13 7.37
N ALA A 99 0.37 -22.35 7.23
CA ALA A 99 0.79 -23.30 6.20
C ALA A 99 0.72 -22.72 4.77
N SER A 100 -0.30 -21.89 4.49
CA SER A 100 -0.47 -21.21 3.20
C SER A 100 0.66 -20.25 2.85
N TRP A 101 1.40 -19.73 3.84
CA TRP A 101 2.46 -18.73 3.67
C TRP A 101 3.84 -19.25 4.12
N SER A 102 3.92 -20.51 4.53
CA SER A 102 5.14 -21.17 5.02
C SER A 102 6.34 -21.12 4.05
N SER A 103 6.10 -20.91 2.76
CA SER A 103 7.13 -20.80 1.72
C SER A 103 7.58 -19.35 1.46
N CYS A 104 6.96 -18.38 2.12
CA CYS A 104 7.30 -16.96 2.00
C CYS A 104 8.26 -16.55 3.11
N LYS A 105 9.32 -15.84 2.77
CA LYS A 105 10.29 -15.30 3.73
C LYS A 105 9.96 -13.87 4.10
N LEU A 106 10.07 -13.52 5.38
CA LEU A 106 9.85 -12.16 5.85
C LEU A 106 11.10 -11.30 5.64
N ARG A 107 10.96 -10.12 5.01
CA ARG A 107 12.02 -9.10 4.91
C ARG A 107 11.52 -7.81 5.53
N VAL A 108 12.35 -7.16 6.34
CA VAL A 108 11.96 -5.92 7.04
C VAL A 108 12.76 -4.76 6.48
N PHE A 109 12.08 -3.72 6.01
CA PHE A 109 12.66 -2.50 5.45
C PHE A 109 12.44 -1.36 6.45
N CYS A 110 13.53 -0.74 6.90
CA CYS A 110 13.50 0.35 7.87
C CYS A 110 14.17 1.59 7.30
N LEU A 111 13.55 2.75 7.49
CA LEU A 111 14.13 4.02 7.05
C LEU A 111 15.33 4.38 7.92
N ALA A 112 16.44 4.76 7.28
CA ALA A 112 17.59 5.31 7.98
C ALA A 112 17.63 6.83 7.90
N ASN A 113 17.83 7.49 9.04
CA ASN A 113 17.86 8.96 9.12
C ASN A 113 19.20 9.56 8.66
N LYS A 114 20.34 8.88 8.91
CA LYS A 114 21.69 9.35 8.58
C LYS A 114 22.54 8.21 8.03
N LYS A 115 23.39 8.49 7.04
CA LYS A 115 24.28 7.49 6.43
C LYS A 115 25.35 6.96 7.40
N ASP A 116 25.79 7.80 8.32
CA ASP A 116 26.91 7.49 9.21
C ASP A 116 26.56 6.48 10.31
N ASP A 117 25.27 6.10 10.43
CA ASP A 117 24.78 5.26 11.53
C ASP A 117 24.03 3.99 11.07
N LEU A 118 24.11 3.66 9.78
CA LEU A 118 23.38 2.53 9.19
C LEU A 118 23.67 1.20 9.90
N ALA A 119 24.93 0.95 10.26
CA ALA A 119 25.33 -0.30 10.87
C ALA A 119 24.84 -0.45 12.32
N SER A 120 24.75 0.65 13.08
CA SER A 120 24.27 0.60 14.46
C SER A 120 22.75 0.45 14.49
N GLU A 121 22.04 1.20 13.66
CA GLU A 121 20.59 1.12 13.54
C GLU A 121 20.16 -0.25 13.00
N HIS A 122 20.86 -0.79 12.00
CA HIS A 122 20.65 -2.16 11.53
C HIS A 122 20.75 -3.19 12.67
N ARG A 123 21.80 -3.10 13.51
CA ARG A 123 21.98 -4.00 14.65
C ARG A 123 20.86 -3.84 15.68
N ARG A 124 20.49 -2.60 15.99
CA ARG A 124 19.39 -2.29 16.90
C ARG A 124 18.06 -2.87 16.42
N MET A 125 17.77 -2.78 15.12
CA MET A 125 16.56 -3.35 14.53
C MET A 125 16.58 -4.88 14.61
N ILE A 126 17.71 -5.52 14.31
CA ILE A 126 17.87 -6.97 14.48
C ILE A 126 17.63 -7.39 15.94
N GLU A 127 18.28 -6.73 16.90
CA GLU A 127 18.12 -7.02 18.32
C GLU A 127 16.66 -6.89 18.76
N LEU A 128 15.96 -5.86 18.28
CA LEU A 128 14.54 -5.65 18.59
C LEU A 128 13.65 -6.78 18.03
N LEU A 129 13.84 -7.17 16.78
CA LEU A 129 13.10 -8.27 16.15
C LEU A 129 13.37 -9.61 16.84
N CYS A 130 14.64 -9.87 17.22
CA CYS A 130 15.00 -11.05 18.00
C CYS A 130 14.33 -11.06 19.38
N LYS A 131 14.25 -9.92 20.08
CA LYS A 131 13.52 -9.81 21.35
C LYS A 131 12.03 -10.09 21.18
N PHE A 132 11.45 -9.71 20.05
CA PHE A 132 10.07 -10.06 19.69
C PHE A 132 9.90 -11.49 19.18
N ARG A 133 10.99 -12.26 19.03
CA ARG A 133 11.00 -13.62 18.46
C ARG A 133 10.35 -13.69 17.08
N ILE A 134 10.52 -12.63 16.30
CA ILE A 134 10.06 -12.58 14.91
C ILE A 134 11.18 -13.13 14.05
N ASP A 135 10.93 -14.26 13.41
CA ASP A 135 11.85 -14.80 12.41
C ASP A 135 11.79 -13.96 11.14
N PHE A 136 12.96 -13.50 10.69
CA PHE A 136 13.10 -12.75 9.45
C PHE A 136 14.27 -13.31 8.64
N SER A 137 14.20 -13.12 7.33
CA SER A 137 15.26 -13.51 6.40
C SER A 137 16.27 -12.40 6.15
N ASP A 138 15.84 -11.15 6.26
CA ASP A 138 16.70 -9.98 6.03
C ASP A 138 16.12 -8.72 6.69
N VAL A 139 17.01 -7.80 7.08
CA VAL A 139 16.68 -6.44 7.52
C VAL A 139 17.42 -5.46 6.62
N VAL A 140 16.68 -4.71 5.82
CA VAL A 140 17.21 -3.75 4.87
C VAL A 140 17.05 -2.34 5.42
N MET A 141 18.17 -1.69 5.72
CA MET A 141 18.16 -0.25 6.01
C MET A 141 18.08 0.52 4.70
N VAL A 142 17.04 1.33 4.56
CA VAL A 142 16.79 2.14 3.37
C VAL A 142 17.24 3.58 3.63
N PRO A 143 18.43 3.98 3.13
CA PRO A 143 18.87 5.37 3.21
C PRO A 143 18.13 6.25 2.19
N ASP A 144 18.37 7.56 2.26
CA ASP A 144 18.09 8.49 1.16
C ASP A 144 16.61 8.62 0.76
N VAL A 145 15.67 8.40 1.69
CA VAL A 145 14.24 8.67 1.45
C VAL A 145 13.94 10.16 1.25
N THR A 146 14.84 11.03 1.73
CA THR A 146 14.77 12.49 1.60
C THR A 146 15.47 13.00 0.33
N ARG A 147 16.13 12.11 -0.42
CA ARG A 147 16.78 12.50 -1.68
C ARG A 147 15.72 12.95 -2.68
N ARG A 148 16.08 13.94 -3.51
CA ARG A 148 15.24 14.39 -4.62
C ARG A 148 14.83 13.19 -5.51
N PRO A 149 13.52 12.98 -5.73
CA PRO A 149 13.04 11.96 -6.65
C PRO A 149 13.46 12.25 -8.09
N LYS A 150 13.36 11.25 -8.96
CA LYS A 150 13.60 11.39 -10.39
C LYS A 150 12.56 12.31 -11.03
N GLU A 151 13.00 13.08 -12.03
CA GLU A 151 12.12 13.98 -12.78
C GLU A 151 10.95 13.24 -13.45
N GLU A 152 11.17 11.99 -13.89
CA GLU A 152 10.10 11.14 -14.45
C GLU A 152 8.99 10.90 -13.42
N SER A 153 9.35 10.54 -12.19
CA SER A 153 8.40 10.21 -11.13
C SER A 153 7.67 11.44 -10.60
N VAL A 154 8.35 12.60 -10.60
CA VAL A 154 7.70 13.89 -10.30
C VAL A 154 6.68 14.26 -11.37
N ARG A 155 7.01 14.05 -12.66
CA ARG A 155 6.08 14.29 -13.76
C ARG A 155 4.85 13.38 -13.66
N ASP A 156 5.05 12.09 -13.37
CA ASP A 156 3.94 11.14 -13.21
C ASP A 156 3.01 11.54 -12.05
N PHE A 157 3.59 12.00 -10.93
CA PHE A 157 2.82 12.54 -9.82
C PHE A 157 2.01 13.78 -10.21
N ASN A 158 2.63 14.73 -10.92
CA ASN A 158 1.96 15.94 -11.39
C ASN A 158 0.80 15.62 -12.35
N ASN A 159 0.96 14.60 -13.20
CA ASN A 159 -0.10 14.12 -14.07
C ASN A 159 -1.27 13.53 -13.26
N LEU A 160 -0.96 12.74 -12.22
CA LEU A 160 -1.97 12.14 -11.33
C LEU A 160 -2.85 13.19 -10.64
N ILE A 161 -2.26 14.31 -10.19
CA ILE A 161 -3.00 15.36 -9.48
C ILE A 161 -3.62 16.43 -10.38
N SER A 162 -3.31 16.40 -11.69
CA SER A 162 -3.65 17.49 -12.63
C SER A 162 -5.13 17.85 -12.65
N SER A 163 -6.02 16.85 -12.60
CA SER A 163 -7.48 17.04 -12.60
C SER A 163 -8.07 17.49 -11.26
N PHE A 164 -7.26 17.52 -10.19
CA PHE A 164 -7.68 17.87 -8.83
C PHE A 164 -7.11 19.20 -8.36
N LYS A 165 -6.33 19.88 -9.20
CA LYS A 165 -5.79 21.22 -8.90
C LYS A 165 -6.90 22.26 -9.04
N VAL A 166 -6.93 23.19 -8.08
CA VAL A 166 -7.85 24.33 -8.11
C VAL A 166 -7.26 25.41 -9.04
N PRO A 167 -8.05 25.97 -9.97
CA PRO A 167 -7.60 27.10 -10.77
C PRO A 167 -7.26 28.32 -9.89
N PRO A 168 -6.25 29.14 -10.23
CA PRO A 168 -5.88 30.32 -9.44
C PRO A 168 -7.04 31.29 -9.21
N GLU A 169 -7.97 31.38 -10.16
CA GLU A 169 -9.16 32.25 -10.09
C GLU A 169 -10.16 31.82 -9.01
N GLU A 170 -10.16 30.53 -8.65
CA GLU A 170 -11.03 29.95 -7.61
C GLU A 170 -10.36 29.86 -6.23
N GLU A 171 -9.05 30.12 -6.15
CA GLU A 171 -8.31 30.23 -4.87
C GLU A 171 -8.63 31.55 -4.15
N ASP A 172 -8.84 32.64 -4.89
CA ASP A 172 -9.08 33.97 -4.32
C ASP A 172 -10.50 34.08 -3.74
N GLY A 173 -10.59 34.04 -2.40
CA GLY A 173 -11.81 34.34 -1.65
C GLY A 173 -12.56 33.15 -1.04
N VAL A 174 -12.10 31.91 -1.28
CA VAL A 174 -12.72 30.69 -0.72
C VAL A 174 -11.95 30.21 0.52
N LYS A 175 -12.63 30.13 1.67
CA LYS A 175 -12.01 29.69 2.94
C LYS A 175 -11.58 28.22 2.94
N THR A 176 -12.20 27.38 2.11
CA THR A 176 -11.93 25.94 2.00
C THR A 176 -12.07 25.49 0.55
N PRO A 177 -11.03 25.66 -0.28
CA PRO A 177 -11.05 25.25 -1.67
C PRO A 177 -11.31 23.74 -1.81
N GLU A 178 -12.17 23.34 -2.74
CA GLU A 178 -12.46 21.94 -3.05
C GLU A 178 -11.40 21.38 -4.03
N GLY A 179 -10.18 21.17 -3.54
CA GLY A 179 -9.12 20.62 -4.38
C GLY A 179 -7.73 20.82 -3.79
N ILE A 180 -6.72 20.65 -4.63
CA ILE A 180 -5.32 20.85 -4.29
C ILE A 180 -4.93 22.27 -4.73
N THR A 181 -4.52 23.10 -3.78
CA THR A 181 -4.06 24.47 -4.05
C THR A 181 -2.57 24.50 -4.38
N GLU A 182 -2.13 25.52 -5.12
CA GLU A 182 -0.71 25.68 -5.42
C GLU A 182 0.09 26.04 -4.15
N SER A 183 -0.51 26.83 -3.26
CA SER A 183 0.06 27.12 -1.94
C SER A 183 0.27 25.86 -1.09
N GLU A 184 -0.67 24.91 -1.13
CA GLU A 184 -0.54 23.61 -0.47
C GLU A 184 0.62 22.78 -1.06
N LEU A 185 0.73 22.72 -2.39
CA LEU A 185 1.79 21.98 -3.07
C LEU A 185 3.18 22.52 -2.74
N VAL A 186 3.31 23.85 -2.65
CA VAL A 186 4.56 24.50 -2.24
C VAL A 186 4.87 24.16 -0.77
N ALA A 187 3.89 24.29 0.12
CA ALA A 187 4.08 24.04 1.55
C ALA A 187 4.41 22.57 1.87
N LEU A 188 3.89 21.61 1.10
CA LEU A 188 4.06 20.17 1.33
C LEU A 188 5.06 19.52 0.35
N LYS A 189 5.79 20.31 -0.44
CA LYS A 189 6.71 19.83 -1.48
C LYS A 189 7.67 18.74 -0.99
N ASP A 190 8.29 18.93 0.17
CA ASP A 190 9.25 17.96 0.71
C ASP A 190 8.59 16.65 1.14
N LYS A 191 7.36 16.70 1.67
CA LYS A 191 6.58 15.50 1.99
C LYS A 191 6.16 14.77 0.73
N THR A 192 5.67 15.49 -0.27
CA THR A 192 5.33 14.94 -1.59
C THR A 192 6.56 14.26 -2.22
N ASN A 193 7.71 14.93 -2.23
CA ASN A 193 8.95 14.36 -2.75
C ASN A 193 9.37 13.10 -2.01
N ARG A 194 9.20 13.06 -0.68
CA ARG A 194 9.47 11.86 0.12
C ARG A 194 8.57 10.68 -0.27
N HIS A 195 7.29 10.91 -0.56
CA HIS A 195 6.38 9.86 -1.03
C HIS A 195 6.77 9.34 -2.42
N ILE A 196 7.12 10.24 -3.34
CA ILE A 196 7.59 9.87 -4.69
C ILE A 196 8.91 9.08 -4.60
N ARG A 197 9.84 9.53 -3.75
CA ARG A 197 11.11 8.82 -3.54
C ARG A 197 10.90 7.44 -2.90
N LEU A 198 10.00 7.36 -1.92
CA LEU A 198 9.63 6.09 -1.30
C LEU A 198 9.01 5.11 -2.32
N ARG A 199 8.23 5.62 -3.26
CA ARG A 199 7.68 4.85 -4.38
C ARG A 199 8.78 4.26 -5.28
N GLU A 200 9.81 5.03 -5.62
CA GLU A 200 10.95 4.51 -6.39
C GLU A 200 11.64 3.34 -5.66
N LEU A 201 11.85 3.49 -4.35
CA LEU A 201 12.47 2.47 -3.49
C LEU A 201 11.59 1.21 -3.37
N LEU A 202 10.27 1.38 -3.27
CA LEU A 202 9.29 0.29 -3.30
C LEU A 202 9.40 -0.53 -4.60
N LEU A 203 9.49 0.16 -5.74
CA LEU A 203 9.65 -0.49 -7.04
C LEU A 203 10.98 -1.23 -7.16
N GLU A 204 12.04 -0.65 -6.61
CA GLU A 204 13.39 -1.23 -6.63
C GLU A 204 13.46 -2.53 -5.83
N HIS A 205 12.91 -2.55 -4.61
CA HIS A 205 13.11 -3.67 -3.69
C HIS A 205 11.96 -4.67 -3.62
N SER A 206 10.73 -4.24 -3.91
CA SER A 206 9.51 -5.00 -3.57
C SER A 206 8.55 -5.24 -4.74
N ARG A 207 8.92 -4.89 -5.99
CA ARG A 207 8.06 -5.13 -7.18
C ARG A 207 7.68 -6.61 -7.36
N ASN A 208 8.52 -7.54 -6.93
CA ASN A 208 8.30 -8.99 -7.06
C ASN A 208 7.90 -9.66 -5.74
N ALA A 209 7.56 -8.89 -4.70
CA ALA A 209 7.10 -9.44 -3.43
C ALA A 209 5.78 -10.19 -3.61
N THR A 210 5.54 -11.21 -2.78
CA THR A 210 4.25 -11.91 -2.73
C THR A 210 3.19 -11.06 -2.05
N PHE A 211 3.60 -10.33 -1.00
CA PHE A 211 2.75 -9.44 -0.23
C PHE A 211 3.59 -8.32 0.37
N ILE A 212 3.03 -7.12 0.42
CA ILE A 212 3.68 -5.94 1.00
C ILE A 212 2.81 -5.42 2.13
N VAL A 213 3.43 -5.21 3.28
CA VAL A 213 2.80 -4.52 4.41
C VAL A 213 3.60 -3.26 4.69
N MET A 214 2.95 -2.12 4.75
CA MET A 214 3.60 -0.84 5.00
C MET A 214 2.83 -0.07 6.07
N THR A 215 3.57 0.66 6.91
CA THR A 215 2.95 1.62 7.83
C THR A 215 2.26 2.72 7.02
N LEU A 216 0.94 2.88 7.18
CA LEU A 216 0.09 3.86 6.49
C LEU A 216 0.55 5.27 6.86
N PRO A 217 1.16 6.04 5.93
CA PRO A 217 1.61 7.41 6.19
C PRO A 217 0.43 8.30 6.52
N ILE A 218 0.44 8.98 7.67
CA ILE A 218 -0.71 9.80 8.08
C ILE A 218 -0.28 11.24 8.34
N PRO A 219 -0.84 12.21 7.59
CA PRO A 219 -0.60 13.60 7.87
C PRO A 219 -1.29 14.04 9.17
N ALA A 220 -0.78 15.11 9.76
CA ALA A 220 -1.46 15.78 10.86
C ALA A 220 -2.81 16.34 10.38
N VAL A 221 -3.81 16.30 11.26
CA VAL A 221 -5.17 16.75 10.94
C VAL A 221 -5.14 18.21 10.47
N GLY A 222 -5.82 18.49 9.36
CA GLY A 222 -5.91 19.84 8.79
C GLY A 222 -4.67 20.32 8.04
N THR A 223 -3.63 19.50 7.90
CA THR A 223 -2.40 19.90 7.18
C THR A 223 -2.38 19.56 5.70
N VAL A 224 -3.26 18.64 5.25
CA VAL A 224 -3.28 18.14 3.87
C VAL A 224 -4.74 17.95 3.44
N SER A 225 -5.04 18.37 2.23
CA SER A 225 -6.31 18.18 1.55
C SER A 225 -6.54 16.70 1.26
N ALA A 226 -7.82 16.29 1.27
CA ALA A 226 -8.18 14.91 0.93
C ALA A 226 -7.63 14.44 -0.43
N PRO A 227 -7.74 15.21 -1.55
CA PRO A 227 -7.20 14.77 -2.83
C PRO A 227 -5.68 14.62 -2.83
N LEU A 228 -4.92 15.52 -2.19
CA LEU A 228 -3.46 15.39 -2.13
C LEU A 228 -3.02 14.18 -1.29
N TYR A 229 -3.67 13.96 -0.15
CA TYR A 229 -3.40 12.78 0.68
C TYR A 229 -3.67 11.47 -0.09
N MET A 230 -4.81 11.41 -0.80
CA MET A 230 -5.15 10.25 -1.63
C MET A 230 -4.16 10.04 -2.77
N ALA A 231 -3.66 11.13 -3.39
CA ALA A 231 -2.63 11.04 -4.41
C ALA A 231 -1.31 10.47 -3.88
N TRP A 232 -0.92 10.80 -2.63
CA TRP A 232 0.26 10.17 -2.00
C TRP A 232 0.06 8.66 -1.81
N LEU A 233 -1.11 8.22 -1.37
CA LEU A 233 -1.40 6.79 -1.20
C LEU A 233 -1.39 6.05 -2.54
N GLU A 234 -2.09 6.59 -3.55
CA GLU A 234 -2.10 6.03 -4.90
C GLU A 234 -0.68 5.93 -5.46
N THR A 235 0.14 6.97 -5.28
CA THR A 235 1.54 6.98 -5.72
C THR A 235 2.32 5.81 -5.15
N LEU A 236 2.13 5.46 -3.87
CA LEU A 236 2.84 4.36 -3.21
C LEU A 236 2.34 2.98 -3.69
N THR A 237 1.03 2.82 -3.89
CA THR A 237 0.41 1.51 -4.13
C THR A 237 0.20 1.17 -5.61
N HIS A 238 0.33 2.15 -6.50
CA HIS A 238 0.06 1.94 -7.92
C HIS A 238 0.96 0.84 -8.51
N GLN A 239 0.38 -0.15 -9.19
CA GLN A 239 1.04 -1.28 -9.85
C GLN A 239 2.00 -2.04 -8.93
N MET A 240 1.66 -2.13 -7.64
CA MET A 240 2.38 -2.98 -6.70
C MET A 240 1.72 -4.35 -6.56
N PRO A 241 2.46 -5.37 -6.09
CA PRO A 241 1.87 -6.59 -5.53
C PRO A 241 0.80 -6.26 -4.46
N PRO A 242 -0.01 -7.24 -4.03
CA PRO A 242 -1.02 -7.00 -3.00
C PRO A 242 -0.41 -6.27 -1.81
N PHE A 243 -1.02 -5.14 -1.48
CA PHE A 243 -0.43 -4.12 -0.62
C PHE A 243 -1.38 -3.83 0.52
N LEU A 244 -0.87 -3.84 1.74
CA LEU A 244 -1.62 -3.54 2.95
C LEU A 244 -0.99 -2.36 3.67
N LEU A 245 -1.74 -1.25 3.72
CA LEU A 245 -1.39 -0.08 4.52
C LEU A 245 -2.00 -0.24 5.91
N LEU A 246 -1.17 -0.27 6.96
CA LEU A 246 -1.60 -0.46 8.36
C LEU A 246 -1.28 0.75 9.22
N ARG A 247 -2.18 1.08 10.13
CA ARG A 247 -1.92 2.04 11.20
C ARG A 247 -2.34 1.42 12.52
N GLY A 248 -1.38 1.22 13.43
CA GLY A 248 -1.70 0.96 14.82
C GLY A 248 -2.21 2.22 15.56
N ASN A 249 -2.75 2.01 16.75
CA ASN A 249 -3.19 3.07 17.66
C ASN A 249 -2.06 3.52 18.61
N GLN A 250 -0.79 3.17 18.32
CA GLN A 250 0.40 3.49 19.11
C GLN A 250 0.42 2.87 20.52
N SER A 251 -0.56 2.03 20.86
CA SER A 251 -0.49 1.17 22.04
C SER A 251 0.39 -0.03 21.73
N SER A 252 1.28 -0.39 22.65
CA SER A 252 2.20 -1.51 22.45
C SER A 252 1.43 -2.83 22.31
N VAL A 253 1.53 -3.46 21.14
CA VAL A 253 0.94 -4.78 20.87
C VAL A 253 1.99 -5.89 20.96
N LEU A 254 3.27 -5.53 20.80
CA LEU A 254 4.41 -6.40 21.06
C LEU A 254 4.94 -6.12 22.47
N THR A 255 4.76 -7.05 23.39
CA THR A 255 5.26 -6.94 24.77
C THR A 255 6.38 -7.93 25.02
N PHE A 256 7.35 -7.52 25.84
CA PHE A 256 8.42 -8.40 26.29
C PHE A 256 7.94 -9.21 27.49
N TYR A 257 8.19 -10.51 27.49
CA TYR A 257 8.16 -11.28 28.73
C TYR A 257 9.48 -10.99 29.46
N SER A 258 9.38 -10.29 30.59
CA SER A 258 10.47 -10.11 31.56
C SER A 258 10.81 -11.42 32.27
#